data_AF-A0AAW2LIZ7-F1
#
_entry.id   AF-A0AAW2LIZ7-F1
#
_cell.length_a   1.000
_cell.length_b   1.000
_cell.length_c   1.000
_cell.angle_alpha   90.00
_cell.angle_beta   90.00
_cell.angle_gamma   90.00
#
_symmetry.space_group_name_H-M   'P 1'
#
loop_
_entity.id
_entity.type
_entity.pdbx_description
1 polymer ?
#
loop_
_entity_poly.entity_id
_entity_poly.type
_entity_poly.pdbx_seq_one_letter_code
_entity_poly.pdbx_strand_id
1 'polypeptide(L)'
;MLFVPLWITLSYTVGAYTIWGAGFLREYIIDYAGGYVIHLSSGVAGFTAAYWVGPRHSHDRKHFPPNNIINMLGGAGFLWMGWTGFNGGSPLAANTITSLAVLNTHICTATSLLVWLSLDMVVYLKSSVIGAVQGMITGLVCITPGAGIVDTWAAVLMGILSGSVPWFTMMVLHKKSSFFQDVDDTLGVFHTHAVAGLLGGLLSGLFANPRLLEMFYPMGKQGPGFIYGIADGKFRHGLRQMGFQFAGALFITVWNVIVTSLICILISRMIQLRMEEDDLEIGDDAVHGEEAYALWGDGERHPPPLRFRMTPRMPSFCRRPDRKF
;
A
#
# COMPACT_ATOMS: atom_id res chain seq x y z
N MET A 1 -16.46 7.94 -1.91
CA MET A 1 -16.89 7.73 -3.32
C MET A 1 -16.31 8.73 -4.34
N LEU A 2 -16.06 10.01 -4.00
CA LEU A 2 -15.46 10.99 -4.94
C LEU A 2 -13.97 10.77 -5.24
N PHE A 3 -13.20 10.33 -4.23
CA PHE A 3 -11.74 10.22 -4.33
C PHE A 3 -11.28 9.24 -5.42
N VAL A 4 -11.85 8.03 -5.45
CA VAL A 4 -11.37 6.94 -6.32
C VAL A 4 -11.49 7.28 -7.81
N PRO A 5 -12.63 7.74 -8.35
CA PRO A 5 -12.71 8.13 -9.76
C PRO A 5 -11.74 9.27 -10.12
N LEU A 6 -11.58 10.27 -9.23
CA LEU A 6 -10.64 11.37 -9.45
C LEU A 6 -9.20 10.89 -9.47
N TRP A 7 -8.82 10.03 -8.51
CA TRP A 7 -7.46 9.52 -8.41
C TRP A 7 -7.11 8.58 -9.56
N ILE A 8 -8.04 7.71 -9.96
CA ILE A 8 -7.87 6.85 -11.14
C ILE A 8 -7.62 7.72 -12.38
N THR A 9 -8.46 8.73 -12.60
CA THR A 9 -8.37 9.58 -13.81
C THR A 9 -7.12 10.44 -13.84
N LEU A 10 -6.81 11.11 -12.73
CA LEU A 10 -5.79 12.17 -12.69
C LEU A 10 -4.41 11.66 -12.26
N SER A 11 -4.34 10.59 -11.47
CA SER A 11 -3.08 10.02 -10.99
C SER A 11 -2.73 8.72 -11.71
N TYR A 12 -3.56 7.68 -11.55
CA TYR A 12 -3.26 6.35 -12.07
C TYR A 12 -3.10 6.33 -13.58
N THR A 13 -4.08 6.86 -14.34
CA THR A 13 -4.04 6.86 -15.80
C THR A 13 -2.82 7.63 -16.33
N VAL A 14 -2.41 8.72 -15.66
CA VAL A 14 -1.22 9.47 -16.05
C VAL A 14 0.06 8.65 -15.80
N GLY A 15 0.17 8.01 -14.64
CA GLY A 15 1.30 7.12 -14.33
C GLY A 15 1.39 5.93 -15.30
N ALA A 16 0.26 5.27 -15.54
CA ALA A 16 0.15 4.15 -16.48
C ALA A 16 0.47 4.57 -17.92
N TYR A 17 -0.07 5.69 -18.41
CA TYR A 17 0.25 6.18 -19.75
C TYR A 17 1.73 6.57 -19.87
N THR A 18 2.31 7.14 -18.82
CA THR A 18 3.72 7.56 -18.79
C THR A 18 4.69 6.38 -18.97
N ILE A 19 4.41 5.25 -18.31
CA ILE A 19 5.30 4.08 -18.26
C ILE A 19 4.89 2.98 -19.24
N TRP A 20 3.61 2.64 -19.36
CA TRP A 20 3.12 1.55 -20.22
C TRP A 20 2.51 2.03 -21.53
N GLY A 21 1.98 3.25 -21.56
CA GLY A 21 1.36 3.85 -22.74
C GLY A 21 2.39 4.36 -23.76
N ALA A 22 2.07 5.47 -24.43
CA ALA A 22 2.99 6.17 -25.33
C ALA A 22 3.68 7.37 -24.63
N GLY A 23 3.86 7.28 -23.32
CA GLY A 23 4.49 8.33 -22.53
C GLY A 23 6.01 8.33 -22.58
N PHE A 24 6.59 9.38 -21.99
CA PHE A 24 8.02 9.69 -22.12
C PHE A 24 8.96 8.74 -21.36
N LEU A 25 8.45 7.88 -20.46
CA LEU A 25 9.26 6.91 -19.71
C LEU A 25 9.19 5.49 -20.28
N ARG A 26 8.27 5.23 -21.21
CA ARG A 26 7.99 3.90 -21.78
C ARG A 26 9.22 3.18 -22.31
N GLU A 27 10.11 3.90 -22.98
CA GLU A 27 11.28 3.31 -23.61
C GLU A 27 12.48 3.15 -22.66
N TYR A 28 12.40 3.68 -21.44
CA TYR A 28 13.55 3.83 -20.55
C TYR A 28 13.41 3.07 -19.23
N ILE A 29 12.19 3.01 -18.70
CA ILE A 29 11.92 2.36 -17.41
C ILE A 29 11.63 0.88 -17.62
N ILE A 30 12.10 0.09 -16.67
CA ILE A 30 11.72 -1.29 -16.44
C ILE A 30 10.60 -1.29 -15.40
N ASP A 31 9.38 -1.61 -15.83
CA ASP A 31 8.25 -1.86 -14.95
C ASP A 31 7.33 -2.94 -15.55
N TYR A 32 7.73 -4.20 -15.37
CA TYR A 32 7.12 -5.36 -16.02
C TYR A 32 5.61 -5.52 -15.74
N ALA A 33 5.20 -5.41 -14.48
CA ALA A 33 3.81 -5.63 -14.06
C ALA A 33 3.26 -4.57 -13.08
N GLY A 34 4.00 -3.50 -12.76
CA GLY A 34 3.45 -2.34 -12.03
C GLY A 34 4.07 -2.07 -10.66
N GLY A 35 5.38 -2.30 -10.51
CA GLY A 35 6.14 -1.84 -9.36
C GLY A 35 5.97 -0.35 -9.13
N TYR A 36 6.03 0.47 -10.18
CA TYR A 36 5.83 1.91 -10.08
C TYR A 36 4.38 2.31 -10.37
N VAL A 37 3.80 1.82 -11.46
CA VAL A 37 2.45 2.21 -11.87
C VAL A 37 1.38 1.84 -10.84
N ILE A 38 1.54 0.72 -10.13
CA ILE A 38 0.54 0.22 -9.18
C ILE A 38 1.03 0.37 -7.74
N HIS A 39 2.19 -0.16 -7.39
CA HIS A 39 2.59 -0.26 -5.97
C HIS A 39 3.19 1.02 -5.40
N LEU A 40 4.18 1.61 -6.08
CA LEU A 40 4.72 2.90 -5.65
C LEU A 40 3.66 3.99 -5.68
N SER A 41 2.86 4.05 -6.74
CA SER A 41 1.79 5.05 -6.87
C SER A 41 0.76 4.94 -5.75
N SER A 42 0.16 3.76 -5.53
CA SER A 42 -0.87 3.55 -4.51
C SER A 42 -0.32 3.66 -3.09
N GLY A 43 0.91 3.20 -2.85
CA GLY A 43 1.56 3.34 -1.54
C GLY A 43 1.84 4.80 -1.17
N VAL A 44 2.33 5.61 -2.11
CA VAL A 44 2.55 7.04 -1.90
C VAL A 44 1.22 7.78 -1.77
N ALA A 45 0.24 7.46 -2.63
CA ALA A 45 -1.09 8.07 -2.57
C ALA A 45 -1.81 7.73 -1.26
N GLY A 46 -1.77 6.48 -0.80
CA GLY A 46 -2.37 6.04 0.45
C GLY A 46 -1.80 6.78 1.66
N PHE A 47 -0.46 6.88 1.74
CA PHE A 47 0.20 7.65 2.80
C PHE A 47 -0.14 9.14 2.73
N THR A 48 -0.16 9.72 1.52
CA THR A 48 -0.55 11.13 1.32
C THR A 48 -1.99 11.38 1.73
N ALA A 49 -2.92 10.51 1.35
CA ALA A 49 -4.32 10.62 1.72
C ALA A 49 -4.52 10.47 3.24
N ALA A 50 -3.81 9.53 3.88
CA ALA A 50 -3.84 9.38 5.34
C ALA A 50 -3.37 10.65 6.07
N TYR A 51 -2.35 11.35 5.53
CA TYR A 51 -1.93 12.66 6.05
C TYR A 51 -3.05 13.71 5.97
N TRP A 52 -3.77 13.79 4.84
CA TRP A 52 -4.85 14.78 4.66
C TRP A 52 -6.14 14.45 5.42
N VAL A 53 -6.48 13.17 5.55
CA VAL A 53 -7.65 12.72 6.32
C VAL A 53 -7.41 12.92 7.81
N GLY A 54 -6.17 12.72 8.27
CA GLY A 54 -5.81 12.78 9.67
C GLY A 54 -6.01 11.45 10.41
N PRO A 55 -5.53 11.36 11.65
CA PRO A 55 -5.46 10.11 12.39
C PRO A 55 -6.83 9.62 12.87
N ARG A 56 -6.93 8.31 13.11
CA ARG A 56 -8.01 7.73 13.93
C ARG A 56 -7.88 8.17 15.38
N HIS A 57 -8.90 7.84 16.15
CA HIS A 57 -8.91 7.99 17.60
C HIS A 57 -7.63 7.52 18.27
N SER A 58 -7.16 8.27 19.26
CA SER A 58 -5.93 7.91 19.96
C SER A 58 -6.01 6.57 20.70
N HIS A 59 -7.21 6.14 21.11
CA HIS A 59 -7.45 4.84 21.72
C HIS A 59 -7.32 3.70 20.70
N ASP A 60 -7.90 3.85 19.51
CA ASP A 60 -7.78 2.88 18.42
C ASP A 60 -6.33 2.73 17.96
N ARG A 61 -5.58 3.84 17.89
CA ARG A 61 -4.17 3.81 17.52
C ARG A 61 -3.31 3.07 18.55
N LYS A 62 -3.67 3.12 19.83
CA LYS A 62 -2.98 2.39 20.91
C LYS A 62 -3.40 0.92 20.98
N HIS A 63 -4.63 0.61 20.62
CA HIS A 63 -5.18 -0.74 20.65
C HIS A 63 -5.93 -1.05 19.35
N PHE A 64 -5.20 -1.56 18.37
CA PHE A 64 -5.72 -1.89 17.05
C PHE A 64 -5.65 -3.41 16.75
N PRO A 65 -6.47 -4.24 17.39
CA PRO A 65 -6.54 -5.65 17.05
C PRO A 65 -7.20 -5.82 15.67
N PRO A 66 -6.76 -6.79 14.85
CA PRO A 66 -7.46 -7.12 13.61
C PRO A 66 -8.87 -7.64 13.94
N ASN A 67 -9.88 -7.14 13.22
CA ASN A 67 -11.27 -7.58 13.41
C ASN A 67 -11.48 -9.07 13.09
N ASN A 68 -10.81 -9.60 12.06
CA ASN A 68 -10.93 -10.99 11.64
C ASN A 68 -9.67 -11.49 10.91
N ILE A 69 -8.82 -12.23 11.64
CA ILE A 69 -7.58 -12.81 11.11
C ILE A 69 -7.84 -13.86 10.02
N ILE A 70 -8.93 -14.64 10.13
CA ILE A 70 -9.25 -15.67 9.14
C ILE A 70 -9.64 -15.04 7.80
N ASN A 71 -10.43 -13.95 7.83
CA ASN A 71 -10.76 -13.20 6.62
C ASN A 71 -9.50 -12.59 5.97
N MET A 72 -8.60 -12.03 6.78
CA MET A 72 -7.29 -11.54 6.30
C MET A 72 -6.49 -12.65 5.62
N LEU A 73 -6.45 -13.87 6.19
CA LEU A 73 -5.76 -15.01 5.59
C LEU A 73 -6.41 -15.48 4.28
N GLY A 74 -7.74 -15.47 4.20
CA GLY A 74 -8.46 -15.72 2.96
C GLY A 74 -8.09 -14.72 1.87
N GLY A 75 -8.09 -13.43 2.21
CA GLY A 75 -7.63 -12.34 1.34
C GLY A 75 -6.17 -12.50 0.90
N ALA A 76 -5.28 -12.87 1.81
CA ALA A 76 -3.88 -13.16 1.50
C ALA A 76 -3.73 -14.31 0.48
N GLY A 77 -4.51 -15.38 0.65
CA GLY A 77 -4.56 -16.50 -0.28
C GLY A 77 -5.05 -16.08 -1.68
N PHE A 78 -6.12 -15.28 -1.76
CA PHE A 78 -6.59 -14.73 -3.03
C PHE A 78 -5.58 -13.80 -3.70
N LEU A 79 -4.89 -12.97 -2.92
CA LEU A 79 -3.84 -12.09 -3.45
C LEU A 79 -2.69 -12.90 -4.05
N TRP A 80 -2.17 -13.90 -3.33
CA TRP A 80 -1.06 -14.72 -3.86
C TRP A 80 -1.50 -15.49 -5.11
N MET A 81 -2.66 -16.15 -5.08
CA MET A 81 -3.21 -16.87 -6.23
C MET A 81 -3.44 -15.94 -7.43
N GLY A 82 -4.05 -14.77 -7.19
CA GLY A 82 -4.30 -13.77 -8.23
C GLY A 82 -3.02 -13.17 -8.80
N TRP A 83 -1.95 -13.08 -8.00
CA TRP A 83 -0.68 -12.51 -8.45
C TRP A 83 0.02 -13.36 -9.51
N THR A 84 -0.25 -14.67 -9.54
CA THR A 84 0.16 -15.55 -10.64
C THR A 84 -0.40 -15.03 -11.97
N GLY A 85 -1.67 -14.61 -11.99
CA GLY A 85 -2.30 -13.97 -13.15
C GLY A 85 -1.81 -12.53 -13.38
N PHE A 86 -1.53 -11.79 -12.32
CA PHE A 86 -1.04 -10.40 -12.40
C PHE A 86 0.33 -10.32 -13.09
N ASN A 87 1.33 -11.06 -12.57
CA ASN A 87 2.67 -11.08 -13.17
C ASN A 87 2.73 -12.01 -14.39
N GLY A 88 2.10 -13.18 -14.34
CA GLY A 88 2.09 -14.13 -15.46
C GLY A 88 1.32 -13.61 -16.67
N GLY A 89 0.27 -12.81 -16.47
CA GLY A 89 -0.55 -12.23 -17.55
C GLY A 89 0.03 -10.97 -18.17
N SER A 90 1.02 -10.33 -17.54
CA SER A 90 1.59 -9.04 -18.00
C SER A 90 2.17 -9.06 -19.43
N PRO A 91 2.76 -10.16 -19.94
CA PRO A 91 3.18 -10.25 -21.34
C PRO A 91 2.04 -10.32 -22.36
N LEU A 92 0.79 -10.54 -21.90
CA LEU A 92 -0.39 -10.76 -22.76
C LEU A 92 -0.23 -11.91 -23.76
N ALA A 93 0.63 -12.89 -23.44
CA ALA A 93 0.95 -14.03 -24.29
C ALA A 93 1.39 -15.23 -23.44
N ALA A 94 1.20 -16.45 -23.92
CA ALA A 94 1.72 -17.65 -23.26
C ALA A 94 3.12 -18.00 -23.83
N ASN A 95 4.18 -17.69 -23.09
CA ASN A 95 5.57 -17.85 -23.54
C ASN A 95 6.54 -18.13 -22.36
N THR A 96 7.83 -18.25 -22.66
CA THR A 96 8.85 -18.53 -21.64
C THR A 96 8.95 -17.42 -20.57
N ILE A 97 8.80 -16.15 -20.94
CA ILE A 97 8.78 -15.04 -19.96
C ILE A 97 7.62 -15.19 -18.98
N THR A 98 6.46 -15.63 -19.46
CA THR A 98 5.27 -15.87 -18.62
C THR A 98 5.54 -16.96 -17.59
N SER A 99 6.08 -18.10 -18.02
CA SER A 99 6.45 -19.19 -17.10
C SER A 99 7.48 -18.75 -16.07
N LEU A 100 8.47 -17.96 -16.49
CA LEU A 100 9.48 -17.41 -15.59
C LEU A 100 8.90 -16.40 -14.59
N ALA A 101 7.99 -15.52 -15.04
CA ALA A 101 7.32 -14.55 -14.18
C ALA A 101 6.51 -15.22 -13.09
N VAL A 102 5.79 -16.28 -13.41
CA VAL A 102 5.07 -17.10 -12.42
C VAL A 102 6.05 -17.72 -11.43
N LEU A 103 7.12 -18.37 -11.90
CA LEU A 103 8.12 -18.99 -11.04
C LEU A 103 8.75 -17.97 -10.07
N ASN A 104 9.24 -16.85 -10.60
CA ASN A 104 9.88 -15.80 -9.82
C ASN A 104 8.91 -15.16 -8.82
N THR A 105 7.63 -15.03 -9.17
CA THR A 105 6.60 -14.54 -8.25
C THR A 105 6.49 -15.41 -7.00
N HIS A 106 6.42 -16.74 -7.16
CA HIS A 106 6.36 -17.65 -6.02
C HIS A 106 7.66 -17.70 -5.23
N ILE A 107 8.82 -17.73 -5.90
CA ILE A 107 10.13 -17.80 -5.25
C ILE A 107 10.39 -16.54 -4.40
N CYS A 108 10.24 -15.35 -4.99
CA CYS A 108 10.46 -14.10 -4.25
C CYS A 108 9.51 -13.97 -3.06
N THR A 109 8.24 -14.31 -3.25
CA THR A 109 7.22 -14.24 -2.20
C THR A 109 7.50 -15.19 -1.04
N ALA A 110 7.80 -16.46 -1.35
CA ALA A 110 8.13 -17.45 -0.33
C ALA A 110 9.40 -17.05 0.45
N THR A 111 10.43 -16.57 -0.23
CA THR A 111 11.65 -16.08 0.43
C THR A 111 11.38 -14.87 1.32
N SER A 112 10.61 -13.90 0.84
CA SER A 112 10.24 -12.69 1.58
C SER A 112 9.45 -13.02 2.86
N LEU A 113 8.46 -13.91 2.75
CA LEU A 113 7.70 -14.41 3.89
C LEU A 113 8.62 -15.06 4.93
N LEU A 114 9.50 -15.97 4.50
CA LEU A 114 10.42 -16.68 5.40
C LEU A 114 11.39 -15.72 6.09
N VAL A 115 11.93 -14.74 5.37
CA VAL A 115 12.81 -13.72 5.97
C VAL A 115 12.05 -12.86 6.97
N TRP A 116 10.85 -12.40 6.65
CA TRP A 116 10.03 -11.62 7.58
C TRP A 116 9.76 -12.39 8.87
N LEU A 117 9.30 -13.64 8.75
CA LEU A 117 9.05 -14.50 9.90
C LEU A 117 10.32 -14.76 10.72
N SER A 118 11.45 -14.94 10.05
CA SER A 118 12.74 -15.12 10.72
C SER A 118 13.11 -13.87 11.53
N LEU A 119 12.91 -12.67 10.98
CA LEU A 119 13.15 -11.42 11.69
C LEU A 119 12.19 -11.24 12.87
N ASP A 120 10.91 -11.58 12.71
CA ASP A 120 9.95 -11.56 13.82
C ASP A 120 10.37 -12.51 14.94
N MET A 121 10.79 -13.73 14.60
CA MET A 121 11.28 -14.71 15.58
C MET A 121 12.57 -14.26 16.28
N VAL A 122 13.51 -13.66 15.56
CA VAL A 122 14.78 -13.18 16.15
C VAL A 122 14.54 -11.98 17.07
N VAL A 123 13.72 -11.02 16.65
CA VAL A 123 13.59 -9.73 17.36
C VAL A 123 12.50 -9.78 18.43
N TYR A 124 11.38 -10.44 18.15
CA TYR A 124 10.21 -10.50 19.04
C TYR A 124 10.00 -11.87 19.69
N LEU A 125 10.87 -12.85 19.42
CA LEU A 125 10.83 -14.21 19.97
C LEU A 125 9.54 -14.98 19.66
N LYS A 126 8.77 -14.52 18.68
CA LYS A 126 7.47 -15.08 18.27
C LYS A 126 7.27 -14.89 16.78
N SER A 127 6.66 -15.88 16.13
CA SER A 127 6.17 -15.75 14.75
C SER A 127 4.83 -15.01 14.74
N SER A 128 4.62 -14.14 13.75
CA SER A 128 3.39 -13.36 13.59
C SER A 128 2.68 -13.75 12.30
N VAL A 129 1.40 -14.12 12.38
CA VAL A 129 0.56 -14.38 11.19
C VAL A 129 0.38 -13.12 10.36
N ILE A 130 0.18 -11.98 11.02
CA ILE A 130 0.13 -10.67 10.34
C ILE A 130 1.48 -10.41 9.67
N GLY A 131 2.59 -10.67 10.36
CA GLY A 131 3.94 -10.57 9.81
C GLY A 131 4.14 -11.45 8.57
N ALA A 132 3.68 -12.70 8.60
CA ALA A 132 3.72 -13.61 7.45
C ALA A 132 2.98 -13.02 6.23
N VAL A 133 1.79 -12.46 6.44
CA VAL A 133 1.01 -11.80 5.38
C VAL A 133 1.73 -10.56 4.85
N GLN A 134 2.34 -9.75 5.73
CA GLN A 134 3.13 -8.59 5.28
C GLN A 134 4.34 -9.02 4.47
N GLY A 135 5.11 -10.01 4.93
CA GLY A 135 6.26 -10.55 4.19
C GLY A 135 5.88 -11.18 2.86
N MET A 136 4.71 -11.82 2.78
CA MET A 136 4.13 -12.29 1.53
C MET A 136 3.84 -11.12 0.57
N ILE A 137 3.10 -10.10 1.01
CA ILE A 137 2.72 -8.94 0.18
C ILE A 137 3.97 -8.21 -0.31
N THR A 138 4.97 -7.98 0.55
CA THR A 138 6.18 -7.24 0.15
C THR A 138 7.01 -8.00 -0.88
N GLY A 139 7.03 -9.34 -0.81
CA GLY A 139 7.67 -10.19 -1.81
C GLY A 139 6.96 -10.13 -3.17
N LEU A 140 5.63 -10.20 -3.16
CA LEU A 140 4.78 -10.06 -4.35
C LEU A 140 4.97 -8.68 -5.00
N VAL A 141 4.97 -7.62 -4.21
CA VAL A 141 5.18 -6.25 -4.67
C VAL A 141 6.59 -6.05 -5.23
N CYS A 142 7.62 -6.52 -4.53
CA CYS A 142 9.01 -6.31 -4.92
C CYS A 142 9.34 -6.98 -6.27
N ILE A 143 8.84 -8.20 -6.52
CA ILE A 143 9.13 -8.92 -7.77
C ILE A 143 8.35 -8.40 -8.97
N THR A 144 7.21 -7.75 -8.75
CA THR A 144 6.31 -7.24 -9.80
C THR A 144 7.02 -6.52 -10.96
N PRO A 145 7.89 -5.50 -10.75
CA PRO A 145 8.56 -4.80 -11.85
C PRO A 145 9.62 -5.65 -12.58
N GLY A 146 10.04 -6.78 -12.01
CA GLY A 146 11.13 -7.63 -12.52
C GLY A 146 10.72 -9.05 -12.88
N ALA A 147 9.46 -9.45 -12.67
CA ALA A 147 9.07 -10.86 -12.56
C ALA A 147 9.51 -11.72 -13.75
N GLY A 148 9.28 -11.24 -14.98
CA GLY A 148 9.63 -11.96 -16.20
C GLY A 148 11.00 -11.65 -16.79
N ILE A 149 11.79 -10.78 -16.14
CA ILE A 149 13.01 -10.20 -16.74
C ILE A 149 14.25 -10.31 -15.86
N VAL A 150 14.13 -10.84 -14.64
CA VAL A 150 15.26 -11.19 -13.78
C VAL A 150 15.42 -12.71 -13.72
N ASP A 151 16.63 -13.18 -13.48
CA ASP A 151 16.89 -14.59 -13.24
C ASP A 151 16.36 -15.05 -11.87
N THR A 152 16.04 -16.33 -11.74
CA THR A 152 15.47 -16.87 -10.48
C THR A 152 16.38 -16.71 -9.27
N TRP A 153 17.71 -16.72 -9.44
CA TRP A 153 18.63 -16.44 -8.33
C TRP A 153 18.49 -14.99 -7.84
N ALA A 154 18.23 -14.04 -8.73
CA ALA A 154 18.00 -12.65 -8.37
C ALA A 154 16.63 -12.49 -7.68
N ALA A 155 15.60 -13.25 -8.10
CA ALA A 155 14.31 -13.27 -7.41
C ALA A 155 14.42 -13.72 -5.94
N VAL A 156 15.32 -14.66 -5.62
CA VAL A 156 15.63 -15.03 -4.21
C VAL A 156 16.22 -13.84 -3.46
N LEU A 157 17.20 -13.13 -4.03
CA LEU A 157 17.80 -11.96 -3.39
C LEU A 157 16.78 -10.82 -3.22
N MET A 158 15.93 -10.59 -4.22
CA MET A 158 14.82 -9.64 -4.13
C MET A 158 13.87 -10.01 -2.99
N GLY A 159 13.58 -11.29 -2.80
CA GLY A 159 12.80 -11.80 -1.68
C GLY A 159 13.45 -11.56 -0.32
N ILE A 160 14.76 -11.77 -0.20
CA ILE A 160 15.50 -11.47 1.03
C ILE A 160 15.40 -9.98 1.38
N LEU A 161 15.58 -9.12 0.37
CA LEU A 161 15.53 -7.67 0.56
C LEU A 161 14.10 -7.19 0.84
N SER A 162 13.07 -7.75 0.20
CA SER A 162 11.67 -7.38 0.45
C SER A 162 11.12 -7.90 1.77
N GLY A 163 11.69 -8.98 2.30
CA GLY A 163 11.37 -9.47 3.65
C GLY A 163 12.05 -8.68 4.76
N SER A 164 13.15 -7.97 4.46
CA SER A 164 13.98 -7.28 5.47
C SER A 164 13.86 -5.75 5.46
N VAL A 165 13.85 -5.11 4.28
CA VAL A 165 13.82 -3.64 4.17
C VAL A 165 12.45 -3.08 4.59
N PRO A 166 11.31 -3.51 4.02
CA PRO A 166 9.99 -3.12 4.51
C PRO A 166 9.74 -3.51 5.98
N TRP A 167 10.27 -4.66 6.42
CA TRP A 167 10.21 -5.05 7.83
C TRP A 167 10.91 -3.99 8.69
N PHE A 168 12.13 -3.58 8.32
CA PHE A 168 12.87 -2.55 9.06
C PHE A 168 12.14 -1.20 9.04
N THR A 169 11.61 -0.78 7.89
CA THR A 169 10.92 0.51 7.80
C THR A 169 9.64 0.52 8.64
N MET A 170 8.87 -0.57 8.63
CA MET A 170 7.62 -0.68 9.38
C MET A 170 7.84 -0.92 10.88
N MET A 171 8.74 -1.84 11.24
CA MET A 171 8.91 -2.29 12.63
C MET A 171 9.88 -1.42 13.43
N VAL A 172 10.82 -0.74 12.78
CA VAL A 172 11.89 0.04 13.44
C VAL A 172 11.78 1.52 13.11
N LEU A 173 11.84 1.90 11.83
CA LEU A 173 11.89 3.31 11.43
C LEU A 173 10.59 4.05 11.76
N HIS A 174 9.43 3.44 11.45
CA HIS A 174 8.13 4.03 11.72
C HIS A 174 7.95 4.35 13.21
N LYS A 175 8.41 3.46 14.12
CA LYS A 175 8.33 3.68 15.58
C LYS A 175 9.27 4.76 16.11
N LYS A 176 10.34 5.08 15.37
CA LYS A 176 11.38 6.04 15.79
C LYS A 176 11.24 7.44 15.17
N SER A 177 10.43 7.58 14.12
CA SER A 177 10.30 8.83 13.38
C SER A 177 8.99 9.52 13.73
N SER A 178 9.07 10.76 14.25
CA SER A 178 7.87 11.58 14.53
C SER A 178 7.00 11.74 13.29
N PHE A 179 7.61 12.04 12.14
CA PHE A 179 6.90 12.21 10.89
C PHE A 179 6.03 10.99 10.51
N PHE A 180 6.58 9.78 10.67
CA PHE A 180 5.83 8.56 10.36
C PHE A 180 4.78 8.24 11.44
N GLN A 181 4.99 8.65 12.69
CA GLN A 181 4.00 8.54 13.76
C GLN A 181 2.86 9.54 13.63
N ASP A 182 3.07 10.68 12.97
CA ASP A 182 2.03 11.70 12.78
C ASP A 182 1.00 11.28 11.72
N VAL A 183 1.40 10.40 10.79
CA VAL A 183 0.52 9.87 9.74
C VAL A 183 0.02 8.48 10.11
N ASP A 184 -1.30 8.34 10.25
CA ASP A 184 -1.95 7.08 10.60
C ASP A 184 -2.21 6.19 9.37
N ASP A 185 -1.12 5.70 8.77
CA ASP A 185 -1.16 4.64 7.74
C ASP A 185 -1.56 3.30 8.36
N THR A 186 -2.86 3.14 8.54
CA THR A 186 -3.50 2.10 9.37
C THR A 186 -3.05 0.68 9.04
N LEU A 187 -2.87 0.37 7.75
CA LEU A 187 -2.48 -0.97 7.29
C LEU A 187 -1.00 -1.06 6.89
N GLY A 188 -0.25 0.03 7.05
CA GLY A 188 1.17 0.10 6.67
C GLY A 188 1.41 0.03 5.16
N VAL A 189 0.47 0.53 4.36
CA VAL A 189 0.49 0.48 2.88
C VAL A 189 1.74 1.16 2.33
N PHE A 190 2.24 2.21 2.99
CA PHE A 190 3.49 2.86 2.62
C PHE A 190 4.66 1.87 2.62
N HIS A 191 4.80 1.04 3.64
CA HIS A 191 5.91 0.11 3.75
C HIS A 191 5.74 -1.08 2.81
N THR A 192 4.53 -1.62 2.71
CA THR A 192 4.28 -2.84 1.95
C THR A 192 4.14 -2.60 0.45
N HIS A 193 3.77 -1.39 0.03
CA HIS A 193 3.62 -1.02 -1.37
C HIS A 193 4.62 0.06 -1.82
N ALA A 194 4.74 1.20 -1.13
CA ALA A 194 5.64 2.26 -1.59
C ALA A 194 7.12 1.85 -1.47
N VAL A 195 7.54 1.41 -0.28
CA VAL A 195 8.93 0.98 -0.04
C VAL A 195 9.26 -0.27 -0.84
N ALA A 196 8.40 -1.29 -0.80
CA ALA A 196 8.62 -2.52 -1.55
C ALA A 196 8.58 -2.32 -3.08
N GLY A 197 7.69 -1.45 -3.58
CA GLY A 197 7.58 -1.13 -5.02
C GLY A 197 8.77 -0.31 -5.52
N LEU A 198 9.23 0.66 -4.72
CA LEU A 198 10.48 1.38 -4.97
C LEU A 198 11.66 0.40 -5.04
N LEU A 199 11.79 -0.44 -4.01
CA LEU A 199 12.84 -1.45 -3.92
C LEU A 199 12.81 -2.38 -5.14
N GLY A 200 11.64 -2.92 -5.48
CA GLY A 200 11.44 -3.79 -6.63
C GLY A 200 11.89 -3.15 -7.94
N GLY A 201 11.49 -1.90 -8.18
CA GLY A 201 11.86 -1.21 -9.42
C GLY A 201 13.35 -0.91 -9.50
N LEU A 202 14.00 -0.55 -8.38
CA LEU A 202 15.45 -0.36 -8.33
C LEU A 202 16.21 -1.67 -8.51
N LEU A 203 15.76 -2.75 -7.87
CA LEU A 203 16.37 -4.09 -8.01
C LEU A 203 16.16 -4.67 -9.41
N SER A 204 15.05 -4.33 -10.08
CA SER A 204 14.87 -4.67 -11.49
C SER A 204 15.89 -3.95 -12.37
N GLY A 205 16.16 -2.67 -12.11
CA GLY A 205 17.28 -1.94 -12.75
C GLY A 205 18.67 -2.50 -12.42
N LEU A 206 18.81 -3.22 -11.31
CA LEU A 206 20.06 -3.84 -10.89
C LEU A 206 20.27 -5.22 -11.56
N PHE A 207 19.21 -6.02 -11.66
CA PHE A 207 19.28 -7.45 -12.00
C PHE A 207 18.65 -7.85 -13.35
N ALA A 208 18.04 -6.93 -14.10
CA ALA A 208 17.40 -7.29 -15.35
C ALA A 208 18.36 -7.94 -16.35
N ASN A 209 18.01 -9.15 -16.79
CA ASN A 209 18.80 -9.94 -17.72
C ASN A 209 18.62 -9.38 -19.14
N PRO A 210 19.73 -9.09 -19.87
CA PRO A 210 19.65 -8.51 -21.21
C PRO A 210 18.79 -9.34 -22.19
N ARG A 211 18.88 -10.67 -22.14
CA ARG A 211 18.14 -11.55 -23.05
C ARG A 211 16.65 -11.54 -22.74
N LEU A 212 16.29 -11.55 -21.47
CA LEU A 212 14.87 -11.51 -21.06
C LEU A 212 14.25 -10.13 -21.33
N LEU A 213 15.04 -9.07 -21.16
CA LEU A 213 14.64 -7.71 -21.54
C LEU A 213 14.35 -7.63 -23.04
N GLU A 214 15.21 -8.16 -23.91
CA GLU A 214 14.98 -8.16 -25.37
C GLU A 214 13.72 -8.95 -25.75
N MET A 215 13.44 -10.05 -25.04
CA MET A 215 12.22 -10.84 -25.27
C MET A 215 10.93 -10.09 -24.85
N PHE A 216 10.97 -9.27 -23.79
CA PHE A 216 9.79 -8.56 -23.28
C PHE A 216 9.63 -7.16 -23.89
N TYR A 217 10.74 -6.44 -24.09
CA TYR A 217 10.81 -5.10 -24.69
C TYR A 217 11.57 -5.15 -26.04
N PRO A 218 11.06 -5.83 -27.08
CA PRO A 218 11.81 -6.02 -28.33
C PRO A 218 12.17 -4.71 -29.04
N MET A 219 11.36 -3.66 -28.86
CA MET A 219 11.57 -2.32 -29.43
C MET A 219 11.96 -1.29 -28.37
N GLY A 220 12.25 -1.73 -27.14
CA GLY A 220 12.58 -0.87 -26.02
C GLY A 220 14.00 -0.33 -26.06
N LYS A 221 14.25 0.79 -25.37
CA LYS A 221 15.60 1.37 -25.18
C LYS A 221 16.14 1.13 -23.77
N GLN A 222 15.48 0.26 -22.99
CA GLN A 222 15.90 -0.18 -21.67
C GLN A 222 17.31 -0.77 -21.77
N GLY A 223 18.21 -0.30 -20.90
CA GLY A 223 19.53 -0.88 -20.73
C GLY A 223 19.47 -2.19 -19.93
N PRO A 224 20.56 -2.98 -19.96
CA PRO A 224 20.67 -4.15 -19.10
C PRO A 224 20.68 -3.74 -17.63
N GLY A 225 20.34 -4.68 -16.74
CA GLY A 225 20.53 -4.49 -15.31
C GLY A 225 21.99 -4.14 -14.99
N PHE A 226 22.22 -3.31 -13.98
CA PHE A 226 23.56 -2.80 -13.66
C PHE A 226 24.62 -3.90 -13.44
N ILE A 227 24.25 -5.04 -12.84
CA ILE A 227 25.18 -6.17 -12.65
C ILE A 227 25.62 -6.77 -13.99
N TYR A 228 24.68 -6.98 -14.92
CA TYR A 228 24.98 -7.43 -16.27
C TYR A 228 25.76 -6.38 -17.07
N GLY A 229 25.43 -5.10 -16.89
CA GLY A 229 26.16 -3.99 -17.47
C GLY A 229 27.64 -3.97 -17.06
N ILE A 230 27.97 -4.32 -15.82
CA ILE A 230 29.37 -4.48 -15.36
C ILE A 230 30.01 -5.71 -16.03
N ALA A 231 29.34 -6.86 -15.97
CA ALA A 231 29.88 -8.13 -16.48
C ALA A 231 30.18 -8.09 -17.98
N ASP A 232 29.32 -7.45 -18.78
CA ASP A 232 29.44 -7.36 -20.23
C ASP A 232 30.29 -6.17 -20.71
N GLY A 233 30.95 -5.44 -19.81
CA GLY A 233 31.73 -4.24 -20.15
C GLY A 233 30.91 -3.02 -20.59
N LYS A 234 29.57 -3.09 -20.44
CA LYS A 234 28.60 -2.02 -20.78
C LYS A 234 28.21 -1.17 -19.56
N PHE A 235 29.17 -0.86 -18.69
CA PHE A 235 28.94 -0.17 -17.40
C PHE A 235 28.04 1.07 -17.52
N ARG A 236 28.29 1.92 -18.52
CA ARG A 236 27.51 3.15 -18.75
C ARG A 236 26.03 2.88 -19.04
N HIS A 237 25.71 1.78 -19.72
CA HIS A 237 24.32 1.41 -20.02
C HIS A 237 23.59 0.93 -18.77
N GLY A 238 24.23 0.10 -17.95
CA GLY A 238 23.67 -0.33 -16.66
C GLY A 238 23.48 0.83 -15.69
N LEU A 239 24.47 1.73 -15.60
CA LEU A 239 24.36 2.93 -14.75
C LEU A 239 23.23 3.85 -15.21
N ARG A 240 23.09 4.03 -16.53
CA ARG A 240 21.99 4.78 -17.13
C ARG A 240 20.63 4.13 -16.79
N GLN A 241 20.54 2.80 -16.81
CA GLN A 241 19.32 2.09 -16.45
C GLN A 241 18.92 2.36 -14.99
N MET A 242 19.87 2.32 -14.06
CA MET A 242 19.61 2.71 -12.67
C MET A 242 19.12 4.16 -12.56
N GLY A 243 19.75 5.08 -13.31
CA GLY A 243 19.32 6.47 -13.39
C GLY A 243 17.87 6.64 -13.84
N PHE A 244 17.42 5.86 -14.84
CA PHE A 244 16.03 5.87 -15.28
C PHE A 244 15.07 5.30 -14.24
N GLN A 245 15.43 4.23 -13.53
CA GLN A 245 14.60 3.70 -12.44
C GLN A 245 14.41 4.74 -11.33
N PHE A 246 15.48 5.42 -10.92
CA PHE A 246 15.41 6.50 -9.92
C PHE A 246 14.56 7.68 -10.41
N ALA A 247 14.77 8.15 -11.64
CA ALA A 247 13.99 9.25 -12.21
C ALA A 247 12.50 8.90 -12.30
N GLY A 248 12.18 7.67 -12.68
CA GLY A 248 10.83 7.12 -12.71
C GLY A 248 10.15 7.06 -11.35
N ALA A 249 10.84 6.48 -10.38
CA ALA A 249 10.36 6.42 -9.01
C ALA A 249 10.10 7.81 -8.44
N LEU A 250 11.01 8.77 -8.68
CA LEU A 250 10.86 10.15 -8.26
C LEU A 250 9.64 10.80 -8.93
N PHE A 251 9.49 10.64 -10.25
CA PHE A 251 8.35 11.16 -10.99
C PHE A 251 7.02 10.63 -10.42
N ILE A 252 6.89 9.31 -10.27
CA ILE A 252 5.66 8.69 -9.75
C ILE A 252 5.37 9.12 -8.32
N THR A 253 6.40 9.22 -7.48
CA THR A 253 6.27 9.69 -6.10
C THR A 253 5.78 11.14 -6.07
N VAL A 254 6.46 12.05 -6.76
CA VAL A 254 6.10 13.48 -6.78
C VAL A 254 4.71 13.69 -7.38
N TRP A 255 4.39 13.02 -8.49
CA TRP A 255 3.08 13.11 -9.11
C TRP A 255 1.97 12.65 -8.14
N ASN A 256 2.15 11.52 -7.45
CA ASN A 256 1.15 11.02 -6.52
C ASN A 256 1.02 11.92 -5.28
N VAL A 257 2.12 12.46 -4.73
CA VAL A 257 2.04 13.43 -3.62
C VAL A 257 1.24 14.66 -4.04
N ILE A 258 1.56 15.25 -5.19
CA ILE A 258 0.91 16.48 -5.67
C ILE A 258 -0.56 16.23 -5.99
N VAL A 259 -0.85 15.27 -6.88
CA VAL A 259 -2.22 15.04 -7.37
C VAL A 259 -3.14 14.54 -6.26
N THR A 260 -2.66 13.62 -5.41
CA THR A 260 -3.47 13.15 -4.27
C THR A 260 -3.76 14.31 -3.31
N SER A 261 -2.79 15.17 -3.03
CA SER A 261 -3.02 16.37 -2.19
C SER A 261 -4.04 17.32 -2.81
N LEU A 262 -3.93 17.60 -4.11
CA LEU A 262 -4.89 18.46 -4.81
C LEU A 262 -6.31 17.88 -4.78
N ILE A 263 -6.46 16.56 -4.95
CA ILE A 263 -7.75 15.87 -4.85
C ILE A 263 -8.31 15.98 -3.43
N CYS A 264 -7.49 15.70 -2.40
CA CYS A 264 -7.91 15.82 -1.01
C CYS A 264 -8.34 17.25 -0.66
N ILE A 265 -7.58 18.26 -1.10
CA ILE A 265 -7.94 19.68 -0.93
C ILE A 265 -9.24 20.00 -1.65
N LEU A 266 -9.43 19.54 -2.88
CA LEU A 266 -10.65 19.78 -3.64
C LEU A 266 -11.86 19.18 -2.93
N ILE A 267 -11.77 17.92 -2.52
CA ILE A 267 -12.86 17.23 -1.81
C ILE A 267 -13.13 17.90 -0.47
N SER A 268 -12.11 18.34 0.27
CA SER A 268 -12.27 19.01 1.56
C SER A 268 -13.01 20.35 1.50
N ARG A 269 -13.08 20.98 0.31
CA ARG A 269 -13.93 22.17 0.08
C ARG A 269 -15.41 21.84 -0.10
N MET A 270 -15.75 20.58 -0.36
CA MET A 270 -17.12 20.14 -0.62
C MET A 270 -17.70 19.36 0.55
N ILE A 271 -16.90 18.48 1.16
CA ILE A 271 -17.28 17.59 2.26
C ILE A 271 -16.11 17.39 3.21
N GLN A 272 -16.39 17.02 4.46
CA GLN A 272 -15.33 16.64 5.39
C GLN A 272 -14.66 15.33 4.92
N LEU A 273 -13.32 15.28 4.98
CA LEU A 273 -12.56 14.08 4.59
C LEU A 273 -12.60 12.97 5.64
N ARG A 274 -12.80 13.35 6.90
CA ARG A 274 -12.88 12.50 8.08
C ARG A 274 -14.26 12.69 8.69
N MET A 275 -14.83 11.61 9.20
CA MET A 275 -16.09 11.65 9.94
C MET A 275 -15.93 12.45 11.24
N GLU A 276 -17.05 12.95 11.77
CA GLU A 276 -17.07 13.59 13.08
C GLU A 276 -16.75 12.57 14.17
N GLU A 277 -16.32 13.08 15.33
CA GLU A 277 -15.77 12.23 16.39
C GLU A 277 -16.80 11.25 16.96
N ASP A 278 -18.05 11.68 17.09
CA ASP A 278 -19.19 10.86 17.54
C ASP A 278 -19.51 9.73 16.52
N ASP A 279 -19.47 10.04 15.22
CA ASP A 279 -19.72 9.04 14.18
C ASP A 279 -18.54 8.05 14.05
N LEU A 280 -17.32 8.48 14.34
CA LEU A 280 -16.15 7.58 14.42
C LEU A 280 -16.27 6.56 15.56
N GLU A 281 -16.93 6.90 16.68
CA GLU A 281 -17.20 5.95 17.76
C GLU A 281 -18.24 4.89 17.35
N ILE A 282 -19.20 5.27 16.50
CA ILE A 282 -20.23 4.36 15.98
C ILE A 282 -19.65 3.45 14.88
N GLY A 283 -18.80 4.00 14.00
CA GLY A 283 -18.16 3.27 12.92
C GLY A 283 -19.05 3.06 11.69
N ASP A 284 -18.97 1.88 11.06
CA ASP A 284 -19.64 1.60 9.78
C ASP A 284 -21.17 1.76 9.85
N ASP A 285 -21.80 1.53 11.01
CA ASP A 285 -23.24 1.72 11.21
C ASP A 285 -23.67 3.18 10.99
N ALA A 286 -22.83 4.17 11.34
CA ALA A 286 -23.14 5.58 11.09
C ALA A 286 -23.16 5.94 9.59
N VAL A 287 -22.43 5.18 8.76
CA VAL A 287 -22.32 5.42 7.31
C VAL A 287 -23.28 4.55 6.51
N HIS A 288 -23.44 3.30 6.93
CA HIS A 288 -24.11 2.25 6.17
C HIS A 288 -25.43 1.79 6.80
N GLY A 289 -25.65 2.04 8.09
CA GLY A 289 -26.81 1.51 8.84
C GLY A 289 -26.80 -0.01 8.99
N GLU A 290 -25.62 -0.64 8.83
CA GLU A 290 -25.43 -2.08 8.86
C GLU A 290 -24.18 -2.43 9.67
N GLU A 291 -24.26 -3.49 10.48
CA GLU A 291 -23.13 -4.06 11.18
C GLU A 291 -22.57 -5.27 10.40
N ALA A 292 -21.26 -5.31 10.19
CA ALA A 292 -20.61 -6.39 9.43
C ALA A 292 -20.78 -7.78 10.06
N TYR A 293 -20.90 -7.85 11.39
CA TYR A 293 -21.16 -9.09 12.12
C TYR A 293 -22.23 -8.87 13.20
N ALA A 294 -23.43 -9.40 13.00
CA ALA A 294 -24.45 -9.52 14.04
C ALA A 294 -24.11 -10.69 14.99
N LEU A 295 -22.96 -10.64 15.67
CA LEU A 295 -22.51 -11.67 16.63
C LEU A 295 -23.40 -11.72 17.86
N TRP A 296 -24.05 -10.59 18.17
CA TRP A 296 -25.15 -10.50 19.10
C TRP A 296 -26.40 -10.17 18.29
N GLY A 297 -27.32 -11.12 18.19
CA GLY A 297 -28.72 -10.82 17.95
C GLY A 297 -29.31 -10.13 19.18
N ASP A 298 -28.75 -9.00 19.58
CA ASP A 298 -29.41 -8.10 20.51
C ASP A 298 -30.42 -7.33 19.67
N GLY A 299 -31.65 -7.88 19.64
CA GLY A 299 -32.80 -7.25 19.03
C GLY A 299 -32.89 -5.79 19.46
N GLU A 300 -33.15 -4.92 18.49
CA GLU A 300 -33.56 -3.53 18.66
C GLU A 300 -32.90 -2.79 19.82
N ARG A 301 -31.92 -1.93 19.53
CA ARG A 301 -31.68 -0.78 20.40
C ARG A 301 -33.00 -0.01 20.51
N HIS A 302 -33.71 -0.17 21.62
CA HIS A 302 -34.84 0.69 21.94
C HIS A 302 -34.34 2.13 21.80
N PRO A 303 -35.08 3.00 21.08
CA PRO A 303 -34.69 4.40 21.01
C PRO A 303 -34.53 4.91 22.44
N PRO A 304 -33.53 5.79 22.70
CA PRO A 304 -33.34 6.33 24.04
C PRO A 304 -34.70 6.84 24.53
N PRO A 305 -35.13 6.49 25.77
CA PRO A 305 -36.42 6.93 26.25
C PRO A 305 -36.47 8.43 26.05
N LEU A 306 -37.49 8.91 25.34
CA LEU A 306 -37.77 10.33 25.17
C LEU A 306 -37.63 10.96 26.56
N ARG A 307 -36.49 11.62 26.81
CA ARG A 307 -36.30 12.41 28.02
C ARG A 307 -37.20 13.61 27.84
N PHE A 308 -38.47 13.43 28.16
CA PHE A 308 -39.28 14.55 28.60
C PHE A 308 -38.53 15.13 29.78
N ARG A 309 -37.95 16.31 29.55
CA ARG A 309 -37.37 17.13 30.59
C ARG A 309 -38.52 17.66 31.45
N MET A 310 -39.20 16.76 32.16
CA MET A 310 -40.10 17.11 33.26
C MET A 310 -39.22 17.43 34.45
N THR A 311 -38.50 18.55 34.38
CA THR A 311 -38.24 19.27 35.62
C THR A 311 -39.58 19.87 36.04
N PRO A 312 -40.16 19.50 37.20
CA PRO A 312 -41.31 20.20 37.70
C PRO A 312 -40.89 21.66 37.94
N ARG A 313 -41.31 22.56 37.04
CA ARG A 313 -41.22 23.99 37.33
C ARG A 313 -42.19 24.24 38.47
N MET A 314 -41.67 24.47 39.67
CA MET A 314 -42.49 24.98 40.77
C MET A 314 -43.23 26.24 40.28
N PRO A 315 -44.56 26.31 40.44
CA PRO A 315 -45.34 27.50 40.15
C PRO A 315 -44.71 28.72 40.83
N SER A 316 -44.76 29.89 40.19
CA SER A 316 -44.09 31.10 40.68
C SER A 316 -44.49 31.48 42.12
N PHE A 317 -45.68 31.08 42.57
CA PHE A 317 -46.16 31.35 43.93
C PHE A 317 -45.47 30.52 45.03
N CYS A 318 -44.80 29.40 44.69
CA CYS A 318 -44.07 28.56 45.63
C CYS A 318 -42.59 28.96 45.80
N ARG A 319 -42.11 29.97 45.05
CA ARG A 319 -40.74 30.49 45.21
C ARG A 319 -40.70 31.42 46.43
N ARG A 320 -39.85 31.11 47.42
CA ARG A 320 -39.54 32.05 48.51
C ARG A 320 -38.91 33.31 47.90
N PRO A 321 -39.29 34.52 48.36
CA PRO A 321 -38.62 35.73 47.94
C PRO A 321 -37.16 35.69 48.40
N ASP A 322 -36.24 35.92 47.46
CA ASP A 322 -34.82 36.00 47.71
C ASP A 322 -34.55 37.07 48.78
N ARG A 323 -34.03 36.63 49.93
CA ARG A 323 -33.46 37.55 50.93
C ARG A 323 -32.17 38.10 50.34
N LYS A 324 -32.20 39.36 49.94
CA LYS A 324 -30.99 40.18 49.78
C LYS A 324 -30.34 40.36 51.15
N PHE A 325 -29.14 39.83 51.33
CA PHE A 325 -28.06 40.37 52.15
C PHE A 325 -26.74 39.90 51.56
#